data_AF-A0A2S8GN43-F1
#
_entry.id   AF-A0A2S8GN43-F1
#
_cell.length_a   1.000
_cell.length_b   1.000
_cell.length_c   1.000
_cell.angle_alpha   90.00
_cell.angle_beta   90.00
_cell.angle_gamma   90.00
#
_symmetry.space_group_name_H-M   'P 1'
#
loop_
_entity.id
_entity.type
_entity.pdbx_description
1 polymer ?
#
loop_
_entity_poly.entity_id
_entity_poly.type
_entity_poly.pdbx_seq_one_letter_code
_entity_poly.pdbx_strand_id
1 'polypeptide(L)'
;MNYYDAVKNNWRAFGDVEAVAYADAAGEATGVKARQVEPDRSALAKVNGLAALSGSYATFVLWDATLTGKQPHAGGVITQTSGAQWTVQAVQAAQWNSQWRCQCIRHVM
;
A
#
# COMPACT_ATOMS: atom_id res chain seq x y z
N MET A 1 -18.19 -21.31 1.47
CA MET A 1 -17.08 -20.42 1.08
C MET A 1 -17.33 -19.09 1.74
N ASN A 2 -16.41 -18.61 2.57
CA ASN A 2 -16.61 -17.33 3.26
C ASN A 2 -16.38 -16.17 2.27
N TYR A 3 -16.83 -14.98 2.64
CA TYR A 3 -16.73 -13.80 1.78
C TYR A 3 -15.26 -13.45 1.44
N TYR A 4 -14.35 -13.63 2.41
CA TYR A 4 -12.93 -13.44 2.24
C TYR A 4 -12.34 -14.31 1.12
N ASP A 5 -12.66 -15.60 1.10
CA ASP A 5 -12.18 -16.55 0.08
C ASP A 5 -12.61 -16.15 -1.34
N ALA A 6 -13.76 -15.48 -1.48
CA ALA A 6 -14.24 -14.98 -2.76
C ALA A 6 -13.47 -13.76 -3.27
N VAL A 7 -12.99 -12.90 -2.37
CA VAL A 7 -12.38 -11.61 -2.74
C VAL A 7 -10.87 -11.56 -2.59
N LYS A 8 -10.26 -12.45 -1.80
CA LYS A 8 -8.83 -12.36 -1.45
C LYS A 8 -7.94 -12.25 -2.68
N ASN A 9 -8.25 -12.99 -3.74
CA ASN A 9 -7.48 -13.02 -5.00
C ASN A 9 -7.96 -12.02 -6.08
N ASN A 10 -8.84 -11.07 -5.76
CA ASN A 10 -9.45 -10.18 -6.77
C ASN A 10 -8.44 -9.21 -7.43
N TRP A 11 -7.21 -9.09 -6.91
CA TRP A 11 -6.12 -8.37 -7.57
C TRP A 11 -5.91 -8.80 -9.03
N ARG A 12 -6.22 -10.06 -9.37
CA ARG A 12 -6.10 -10.62 -10.73
C ARG A 12 -7.01 -9.93 -11.75
N ALA A 13 -8.04 -9.23 -11.30
CA ALA A 13 -8.93 -8.47 -12.16
C ALA A 13 -8.39 -7.09 -12.55
N PHE A 14 -7.28 -6.65 -11.95
CA PHE A 14 -6.67 -5.34 -12.19
C PHE A 14 -5.39 -5.47 -13.02
N GLY A 15 -5.28 -4.71 -14.11
CA GLY A 15 -4.11 -4.75 -15.01
C GLY A 15 -2.92 -3.91 -14.54
N ASP A 16 -3.10 -3.09 -13.51
CA ASP A 16 -2.11 -2.16 -12.95
C ASP A 16 -1.58 -2.62 -11.58
N VAL A 17 -1.80 -3.88 -11.22
CA VAL A 17 -1.21 -4.50 -10.02
C VAL A 17 0.22 -4.94 -10.31
N GLU A 18 1.14 -4.55 -9.44
CA GLU A 18 2.53 -4.98 -9.45
C GLU A 18 2.87 -5.88 -8.24
N ALA A 19 4.07 -6.46 -8.27
CA ALA A 19 4.64 -7.20 -7.15
C ALA A 19 5.69 -6.32 -6.45
N VAL A 20 5.48 -6.01 -5.17
CA VAL A 20 6.38 -5.17 -4.36
C VAL A 20 6.97 -5.97 -3.20
N ALA A 21 7.99 -5.40 -2.55
CA ALA A 21 8.39 -5.83 -1.22
C ALA A 21 7.79 -4.90 -0.16
N TYR A 22 7.37 -5.47 0.96
CA TYR A 22 6.98 -4.74 2.16
C TYR A 22 7.92 -5.13 3.30
N ALA A 23 8.54 -4.15 3.95
CA ALA A 23 9.43 -4.36 5.08
C ALA A 23 9.00 -3.52 6.29
N ASP A 24 9.11 -4.10 7.48
CA ASP A 24 8.89 -3.44 8.76
C ASP A 24 9.90 -3.95 9.80
N ALA A 25 9.76 -3.54 11.06
CA ALA A 25 10.63 -4.00 12.14
C ALA A 25 10.54 -5.51 12.42
N ALA A 26 9.47 -6.18 11.97
CA ALA A 26 9.28 -7.62 12.08
C ALA A 26 9.75 -8.38 10.81
N GLY A 27 10.43 -7.72 9.87
CA GLY A 27 11.05 -8.33 8.69
C GLY A 27 10.35 -8.00 7.36
N GLU A 28 10.67 -8.76 6.32
CA GLU A 28 10.26 -8.49 4.94
C GLU A 28 9.27 -9.53 4.40
N ALA A 29 8.30 -9.07 3.60
CA ALA A 29 7.46 -9.88 2.73
C ALA A 29 7.70 -9.47 1.27
N THR A 30 8.12 -10.41 0.43
CA THR A 30 8.39 -10.19 -0.99
C THR A 30 7.24 -10.66 -1.86
N GLY A 31 7.02 -10.03 -3.02
CA GLY A 31 6.00 -10.46 -3.98
C GLY A 31 4.57 -10.06 -3.59
N VAL A 32 4.45 -9.11 -2.66
CA VAL A 32 3.17 -8.54 -2.20
C VAL A 32 2.47 -7.91 -3.39
N LYS A 33 1.19 -8.24 -3.59
CA LYS A 33 0.40 -7.61 -4.64
C LYS A 33 -0.02 -6.24 -4.19
N ALA A 34 0.36 -5.25 -4.98
CA ALA A 34 0.13 -3.86 -4.69
C ALA A 34 -0.37 -3.13 -5.93
N ARG A 35 -1.27 -2.18 -5.70
CA ARG A 35 -1.70 -1.22 -6.71
C ARG A 35 -1.40 0.18 -6.21
N GLN A 36 -0.63 0.93 -6.98
CA GLN A 36 -0.44 2.35 -6.72
C GLN A 36 -1.65 3.11 -7.27
N VAL A 37 -2.27 3.92 -6.43
CA VAL A 37 -3.41 4.78 -6.80
C VAL A 37 -3.15 6.21 -6.37
N GLU A 38 -3.88 7.15 -6.98
CA GLU A 38 -3.84 8.54 -6.56
C GLU A 38 -4.18 8.65 -5.06
N PRO A 39 -3.43 9.48 -4.31
CA PRO A 39 -3.75 9.69 -2.91
C PRO A 39 -5.14 10.29 -2.74
N ASP A 40 -5.84 9.88 -1.68
CA ASP A 40 -7.12 10.47 -1.34
C ASP A 40 -6.96 11.97 -1.07
N ARG A 41 -7.67 12.80 -1.84
CA ARG A 41 -7.63 14.27 -1.70
C ARG A 41 -8.03 14.72 -0.31
N SER A 42 -8.95 14.02 0.35
CA SER A 42 -9.37 14.33 1.73
C SER A 42 -8.28 14.00 2.76
N ALA A 43 -7.49 12.95 2.51
CA ALA A 43 -6.34 12.60 3.33
C ALA A 43 -5.17 13.56 3.10
N LEU A 44 -4.95 13.99 1.84
CA LEU A 44 -3.98 15.02 1.50
C LEU A 44 -4.36 16.41 2.04
N ALA A 45 -5.65 16.75 2.13
CA ALA A 45 -6.09 18.04 2.66
C ALA A 45 -5.71 18.25 4.14
N LYS A 46 -5.44 17.17 4.88
CA LYS A 46 -4.92 17.22 6.25
C LYS A 46 -3.41 17.50 6.30
N VAL A 47 -2.74 17.42 5.16
CA VAL A 47 -1.32 17.73 4.98
C VAL A 47 -1.24 19.12 4.33
N ASN A 48 -0.87 20.15 5.10
CA ASN A 48 -0.71 21.51 4.59
C ASN A 48 0.25 21.53 3.36
N GLY A 49 -0.19 22.11 2.23
CA GLY A 49 0.67 22.31 1.04
C GLY A 49 0.35 21.48 -0.21
N LEU A 50 -0.94 21.37 -0.55
CA LEU A 50 -1.57 20.56 -1.62
C LEU A 50 -0.87 20.48 -3.01
N ALA A 51 0.01 21.41 -3.38
CA ALA A 51 0.64 21.43 -4.71
C ALA A 51 2.12 21.02 -4.73
N ALA A 52 2.89 21.32 -3.67
CA ALA A 52 4.34 21.05 -3.66
C ALA A 52 4.68 19.59 -3.35
N LEU A 53 3.73 18.85 -2.76
CA LEU A 53 3.97 17.53 -2.19
C LEU A 53 3.34 16.38 -2.98
N SER A 54 2.53 16.64 -4.02
CA SER A 54 1.81 15.58 -4.75
C SER A 54 2.73 14.51 -5.36
N GLY A 55 3.91 14.90 -5.86
CA GLY A 55 4.94 13.96 -6.33
C GLY A 55 5.64 13.17 -5.21
N SER A 56 5.46 13.59 -3.96
CA SER A 56 6.03 12.96 -2.76
C SER A 56 5.06 12.03 -2.06
N TYR A 57 3.78 11.95 -2.45
CA TYR A 57 2.80 11.07 -1.81
C TYR A 57 2.20 10.08 -2.81
N ALA A 58 1.94 8.87 -2.32
CA ALA A 58 1.23 7.83 -3.06
C ALA A 58 0.28 7.08 -2.12
N THR A 59 -0.76 6.47 -2.67
CA THR A 59 -1.50 5.44 -1.95
C THR A 59 -1.20 4.08 -2.57
N PHE A 60 -0.89 3.11 -1.72
CA PHE A 60 -0.78 1.71 -2.12
C PHE A 60 -1.95 0.92 -1.55
N VAL A 61 -2.62 0.15 -2.40
CA VAL A 61 -3.56 -0.88 -1.96
C VAL A 61 -2.81 -2.20 -1.97
N LEU A 62 -2.53 -2.75 -0.79
CA LEU A 62 -1.86 -4.04 -0.61
C LEU A 62 -2.89 -5.13 -0.33
N TRP A 63 -2.75 -6.29 -0.95
CA TRP A 63 -3.63 -7.43 -0.69
C TRP A 63 -3.11 -8.32 0.43
N ASP A 64 -3.96 -8.57 1.42
CA ASP A 64 -3.60 -9.25 2.66
C ASP A 64 -3.12 -10.69 2.46
N ALA A 65 -3.75 -11.43 1.56
CA ALA A 65 -3.38 -12.80 1.24
C ALA A 65 -1.95 -12.92 0.68
N THR A 66 -1.34 -11.81 0.27
CA THR A 66 0.04 -11.76 -0.22
C THR A 66 1.03 -11.18 0.78
N LEU A 67 0.56 -10.71 1.94
CA LEU A 67 1.40 -10.18 3.02
C LEU A 67 1.93 -11.25 3.98
N THR A 68 1.69 -12.53 3.70
CA THR A 68 2.21 -13.66 4.50
C THR A 68 1.88 -13.56 6.00
N GLY A 69 0.70 -13.05 6.34
CA GLY A 69 0.25 -12.84 7.73
C GLY A 69 0.72 -11.54 8.37
N LYS A 70 1.48 -10.69 7.65
CA LYS A 70 1.81 -9.33 8.12
C LYS A 70 0.63 -8.38 7.95
N GLN A 71 0.52 -7.45 8.89
CA GLN A 71 -0.38 -6.32 8.82
C GLN A 71 0.44 -5.04 8.62
N PRO A 72 0.19 -4.24 7.56
CA PRO A 72 0.93 -3.02 7.34
C PRO A 72 0.66 -2.01 8.45
N HIS A 73 1.69 -1.25 8.83
CA HIS A 73 1.58 -0.16 9.79
C HIS A 73 2.47 1.03 9.41
N ALA A 74 2.27 2.16 10.08
CA ALA A 74 3.09 3.35 9.92
C ALA A 74 4.57 3.03 10.21
N GLY A 75 5.48 3.56 9.39
CA GLY A 75 6.92 3.27 9.43
C GLY A 75 7.35 2.08 8.58
N GLY A 76 6.43 1.24 8.09
CA GLY A 76 6.77 0.21 7.11
C GLY A 76 7.20 0.83 5.77
N VAL A 77 8.00 0.09 5.00
CA VAL A 77 8.54 0.54 3.71
C VAL A 77 8.05 -0.39 2.60
N ILE A 78 7.50 0.21 1.54
CA ILE A 78 7.12 -0.46 0.30
C ILE A 78 8.20 -0.17 -0.74
N THR A 79 8.77 -1.22 -1.32
CA THR A 79 9.78 -1.12 -2.39
C THR A 79 9.21 -1.67 -3.69
N GLN A 80 9.08 -0.81 -4.70
CA GLN A 80 8.64 -1.17 -6.04
C GLN A 80 9.75 -1.88 -6.81
N THR A 81 9.38 -2.58 -7.88
CA THR A 81 10.34 -3.25 -8.79
C THR A 81 11.34 -2.29 -9.43
N SER A 82 10.96 -1.01 -9.60
CA SER A 82 11.83 0.07 -10.08
C SER A 82 12.88 0.53 -9.06
N GLY A 83 12.87 -0.01 -7.84
CA GLY A 83 13.70 0.45 -6.72
C GLY A 83 13.14 1.66 -5.97
N ALA A 84 12.00 2.20 -6.41
CA ALA A 84 11.31 3.28 -5.70
C ALA A 84 10.82 2.82 -4.32
N GLN A 85 11.17 3.58 -3.28
CA GLN A 85 10.79 3.30 -1.90
C GLN A 85 9.78 4.31 -1.36
N TRP A 86 8.85 3.81 -0.56
CA TRP A 86 7.74 4.57 0.00
C TRP A 86 7.54 4.20 1.48
N THR A 87 7.57 5.19 2.36
CA THR A 87 7.31 4.99 3.79
C THR A 87 5.83 5.15 4.09
N VAL A 88 5.24 4.13 4.68
CA VAL A 88 3.84 4.13 5.12
C VAL A 88 3.68 5.14 6.26
N GLN A 89 2.78 6.11 6.06
CA GLN A 89 2.43 7.14 7.03
C GLN A 89 1.17 6.77 7.81
N ALA A 90 0.20 6.16 7.13
CA ALA A 90 -1.05 5.72 7.72
C ALA A 90 -1.59 4.51 6.97
N VAL A 91 -2.30 3.65 7.70
CA VAL A 91 -2.94 2.45 7.16
C VAL A 91 -4.42 2.46 7.51
N GLN A 92 -5.24 2.14 6.52
CA GLN A 92 -6.67 1.92 6.69
C GLN A 92 -7.00 0.56 6.09
N ALA A 93 -7.85 -0.22 6.77
CA ALA A 93 -8.45 -1.37 6.12
C ALA A 93 -9.23 -0.87 4.89
N ALA A 94 -8.89 -1.39 3.73
CA ALA A 94 -9.62 -1.14 2.50
C ALA A 94 -10.85 -2.05 2.43
N GLN A 95 -11.60 -1.91 1.34
CA GLN A 95 -12.84 -2.64 1.08
C GLN A 95 -12.68 -4.16 1.38
N TRP A 96 -13.69 -4.74 2.04
CA TRP A 96 -13.82 -6.18 2.26
C TRP A 96 -12.80 -6.85 3.20
N ASN A 97 -12.06 -6.09 4.01
CA ASN A 97 -11.07 -6.62 4.98
C ASN A 97 -9.98 -7.52 4.37
N SER A 98 -9.82 -7.55 3.05
CA SER A 98 -8.77 -8.31 2.32
C SER A 98 -7.67 -7.42 1.77
N GLN A 99 -7.76 -6.11 2.06
CA GLN A 99 -6.94 -5.09 1.46
C GLN A 99 -6.52 -4.07 2.53
N TRP A 100 -5.32 -3.52 2.37
CA TRP A 100 -4.77 -2.47 3.20
C TRP A 100 -4.46 -1.26 2.34
N ARG A 101 -5.11 -0.14 2.63
CA ARG A 101 -4.82 1.15 2.00
C ARG A 101 -3.75 1.87 2.80
N CYS A 102 -2.57 1.96 2.22
CA CYS A 102 -1.39 2.57 2.82
C CYS A 102 -1.18 3.95 2.20
N GLN A 103 -1.39 5.02 2.96
CA GLN A 103 -0.94 6.35 2.57
C GLN A 103 0.56 6.43 2.81
N CYS A 104 1.32 6.72 1.77
CA CYS A 104 2.78 6.68 1.81
C CYS A 104 3.38 8.00 1.36
N ILE A 105 4.55 8.31 1.90
CA ILE A 105 5.42 9.38 1.41
C ILE A 105 6.64 8.73 0.75
N ARG A 106 7.19 9.38 -0.29
CA ARG A 106 8.44 8.99 -0.93
C ARG A 106 9.50 8.88 0.14
N HIS A 107 10.18 7.74 0.20
CA HIS A 107 11.29 7.58 1.13
C HIS A 107 12.43 8.52 0.69
N VAL A 108 12.83 9.41 1.58
CA VAL A 108 13.98 10.31 1.37
C VAL A 108 15.08 9.79 2.28
N MET A 109 16.20 9.36 1.70
CA MET A 109 17.41 8.98 2.44
C MET A 109 18.06 10.21 3.06
#